data_AF-A0AB34P1Y8-F1
#
_entry.id   AF-A0AB34P1Y8-F1
#
_cell.length_a   1.000
_cell.length_b   1.000
_cell.length_c   1.000
_cell.angle_alpha   90.00
_cell.angle_beta   90.00
_cell.angle_gamma   90.00
#
_symmetry.space_group_name_H-M   'P 1'
#
loop_
_entity.id
_entity.type
_entity.pdbx_description
1 polymer ?
#
loop_
_entity_poly.entity_id
_entity_poly.type
_entity_poly.pdbx_seq_one_letter_code
_entity_poly.pdbx_strand_id
1 'polypeptide(L)'
;MELSVITDQELLKKIEDNTNNSCYNAPLVFMINTKKDSQFGERDASVAAENVMVEAFELGLASVYVMGGAIALNKFPEIQKELGMDEGCETSVLLPIGYPANNGKPEDRSKRYKVVRK
;
A
#
# COMPACT_ATOMS: atom_id res chain seq x y z
N MET A 1 -5.72 7.41 11.97
CA MET A 1 -5.56 6.65 10.72
C MET A 1 -6.25 7.45 9.65
N GLU A 2 -5.60 7.57 8.52
CA GLU A 2 -6.04 8.34 7.37
C GLU A 2 -5.71 7.51 6.12
N LEU A 3 -6.48 7.70 5.06
CA LEU A 3 -6.34 6.95 3.83
C LEU A 3 -6.55 7.90 2.66
N SER A 4 -5.51 8.09 1.86
CA SER A 4 -5.58 8.82 0.60
C SER A 4 -5.73 7.84 -0.55
N VAL A 5 -6.69 8.08 -1.45
CA VAL A 5 -6.83 7.35 -2.71
C VAL A 5 -6.28 8.22 -3.83
N ILE A 6 -5.16 7.81 -4.40
CA ILE A 6 -4.39 8.61 -5.34
C ILE A 6 -4.66 8.06 -6.74
N THR A 7 -5.27 8.88 -7.59
CA THR A 7 -5.60 8.58 -9.00
C THR A 7 -5.02 9.61 -9.97
N ASP A 8 -4.61 10.77 -9.45
CA ASP A 8 -3.98 11.80 -10.24
C ASP A 8 -2.62 11.33 -10.77
N GLN A 9 -2.41 11.47 -12.08
CA GLN A 9 -1.25 10.91 -12.76
C GLN A 9 0.06 11.60 -12.36
N GLU A 10 0.03 12.90 -12.05
CA GLU A 10 1.22 13.63 -11.62
C GLU A 10 1.62 13.21 -10.20
N LEU A 11 0.64 13.04 -9.31
CA LEU A 11 0.87 12.55 -7.95
C LEU A 11 1.36 11.10 -7.93
N LEU A 12 0.78 10.23 -8.75
CA LEU A 12 1.25 8.85 -8.92
C LEU A 12 2.69 8.82 -9.41
N LYS A 13 3.03 9.64 -10.41
CA LYS A 13 4.41 9.74 -10.90
C LYS A 13 5.37 10.20 -9.82
N LYS A 14 4.98 11.17 -8.98
CA LYS A 14 5.80 11.62 -7.83
C LYS A 14 6.08 10.49 -6.85
N ILE A 15 5.11 9.63 -6.56
CA ILE A 15 5.33 8.44 -5.73
C ILE A 15 6.39 7.55 -6.38
N GLU A 16 6.26 7.24 -7.67
CA GLU A 16 7.21 6.34 -8.34
C GLU A 16 8.64 6.89 -8.39
N ASP A 17 8.77 8.16 -8.78
CA ASP A 17 10.05 8.85 -8.88
C ASP A 17 10.81 8.87 -7.53
N ASN A 18 10.08 8.91 -6.41
CA ASN A 18 10.65 9.02 -5.07
C ASN A 18 10.70 7.69 -4.30
N THR A 19 10.10 6.63 -4.85
CA THR A 19 10.07 5.30 -4.22
C THR A 19 10.75 4.22 -5.06
N ASN A 20 11.51 4.61 -6.09
CA ASN A 20 12.20 3.69 -7.00
C ASN A 20 11.23 2.74 -7.72
N ASN A 21 10.15 3.31 -8.27
CA ASN A 21 9.11 2.58 -9.01
C ASN A 21 8.41 1.48 -8.18
N SER A 22 8.20 1.73 -6.88
CA SER A 22 7.67 0.71 -5.95
C SER A 22 6.18 0.41 -6.15
N CYS A 23 5.44 1.28 -6.85
CA CYS A 23 4.00 1.11 -7.09
C CYS A 23 3.68 0.53 -8.48
N TYR A 24 4.70 0.13 -9.25
CA TYR A 24 4.58 -0.61 -10.52
C TYR A 24 3.73 0.09 -11.60
N ASN A 25 3.72 1.42 -11.60
CA ASN A 25 2.88 2.27 -12.45
C ASN A 25 1.38 1.95 -12.32
N ALA A 26 0.94 1.53 -11.14
CA ALA A 26 -0.47 1.28 -10.89
C ALA A 26 -1.30 2.55 -11.09
N PRO A 27 -2.48 2.47 -11.73
CA PRO A 27 -3.34 3.65 -11.98
C PRO A 27 -4.06 4.15 -10.72
N LEU A 28 -3.91 3.45 -9.60
CA LEU A 28 -4.55 3.71 -8.33
C LEU A 28 -3.59 3.29 -7.22
N VAL A 29 -3.33 4.17 -6.25
CA VAL A 29 -2.58 3.84 -5.04
C VAL A 29 -3.39 4.25 -3.82
N PHE A 30 -3.66 3.29 -2.95
CA PHE A 30 -4.12 3.55 -1.60
C PHE A 30 -2.90 3.85 -0.72
N MET A 31 -2.84 5.03 -0.13
CA MET A 31 -1.81 5.44 0.82
C MET A 31 -2.42 5.46 2.22
N ILE A 32 -2.06 4.46 3.04
CA ILE A 32 -2.63 4.30 4.38
C ILE A 32 -1.66 4.88 5.41
N ASN A 33 -2.13 5.91 6.11
CA ASN A 33 -1.34 6.69 7.05
C ASN A 33 -1.79 6.43 8.49
N THR A 34 -0.83 6.39 9.40
CA THR A 34 -1.06 6.18 10.84
C THR A 34 -0.36 7.25 11.65
N LYS A 35 -0.82 7.49 12.88
CA LYS A 35 -0.13 8.42 13.79
C LYS A 35 1.19 7.80 14.22
N LYS A 36 2.28 8.58 14.23
CA LYS A 36 3.63 8.11 14.57
C LYS A 36 3.75 7.50 15.98
N ASP A 37 2.90 7.90 16.90
CA ASP A 37 2.87 7.43 18.29
C ASP A 37 1.82 6.33 18.53
N SER A 38 1.17 5.83 17.49
CA SER A 38 0.15 4.79 17.62
C SER A 38 0.78 3.44 17.92
N GLN A 39 0.47 2.87 19.09
CA GLN A 39 0.89 1.52 19.47
C GLN A 39 0.37 0.42 18.51
N PHE A 40 -0.75 0.69 17.81
CA PHE A 40 -1.43 -0.29 16.97
C PHE A 40 -1.54 0.13 15.50
N GLY A 41 -1.00 1.30 15.12
CA GLY A 41 -1.18 1.90 13.81
C GLY A 41 -0.84 0.96 12.66
N GLU A 42 0.37 0.39 12.66
CA GLU A 42 0.80 -0.54 11.60
C GLU A 42 -0.09 -1.78 11.50
N ARG A 43 -0.60 -2.31 12.63
CA ARG A 43 -1.48 -3.48 12.65
C ARG A 43 -2.82 -3.14 12.03
N ASP A 44 -3.40 -2.01 12.43
CA ASP A 44 -4.68 -1.57 11.90
C ASP A 44 -4.57 -1.25 10.40
N ALA A 45 -3.48 -0.60 9.97
CA ALA A 45 -3.19 -0.34 8.56
C ALA A 45 -3.00 -1.65 7.76
N SER A 46 -2.35 -2.66 8.33
CA SER A 46 -2.17 -3.96 7.69
C SER A 46 -3.49 -4.69 7.47
N VAL A 47 -4.39 -4.65 8.45
CA VAL A 47 -5.74 -5.24 8.32
C VAL A 47 -6.57 -4.47 7.30
N ALA A 48 -6.50 -3.13 7.30
CA ALA A 48 -7.17 -2.31 6.30
C ALA A 48 -6.66 -2.62 4.87
N ALA A 49 -5.35 -2.75 4.70
CA ALA A 49 -4.75 -3.13 3.41
C ALA A 49 -5.23 -4.51 2.96
N GLU A 50 -5.24 -5.52 3.84
CA GLU A 50 -5.74 -6.86 3.51
C GLU A 50 -7.20 -6.84 3.06
N ASN A 51 -8.07 -6.11 3.77
CA ASN A 51 -9.48 -5.98 3.38
C ASN A 51 -9.63 -5.39 1.97
N VAL A 52 -8.83 -4.37 1.62
CA VAL A 52 -8.84 -3.80 0.26
C VAL A 52 -8.29 -4.78 -0.77
N MET A 53 -7.24 -5.54 -0.45
CA MET A 53 -6.67 -6.55 -1.37
C MET A 53 -7.65 -7.69 -1.66
N VAL A 54 -8.39 -8.16 -0.65
CA VAL A 54 -9.43 -9.18 -0.82
C VAL A 54 -10.54 -8.67 -1.75
N GLU A 55 -11.05 -7.45 -1.51
CA GLU A 55 -12.07 -6.86 -2.38
C GLU A 55 -11.57 -6.61 -3.81
N ALA A 56 -10.34 -6.10 -3.96
CA ALA A 56 -9.73 -5.90 -5.27
C ALA A 56 -9.67 -7.21 -6.06
N PHE A 57 -9.33 -8.32 -5.41
CA PHE A 57 -9.31 -9.65 -6.03
C PHE A 57 -10.70 -10.09 -6.50
N GLU A 58 -11.74 -9.92 -5.68
CA GLU A 58 -13.13 -10.24 -6.05
C GLU A 58 -13.61 -9.42 -7.26
N LEU A 59 -13.10 -8.19 -7.42
CA LEU A 59 -13.36 -7.33 -8.58
C LEU A 59 -12.50 -7.66 -9.81
N GLY A 60 -11.64 -8.68 -9.74
CA GLY A 60 -10.74 -9.06 -10.84
C GLY A 60 -9.55 -8.12 -11.03
N LEU A 61 -9.20 -7.33 -10.02
CA LEU A 61 -8.03 -6.48 -9.98
C LEU A 61 -6.85 -7.18 -9.32
N ALA A 62 -5.65 -6.69 -9.59
CA ALA A 62 -4.44 -7.07 -8.90
C ALA A 62 -4.00 -5.94 -7.95
N SER A 63 -3.44 -6.34 -6.81
CA SER A 63 -2.96 -5.43 -5.78
C SER A 63 -1.71 -6.00 -5.10
N VAL A 64 -0.86 -5.13 -4.56
CA VAL A 64 0.32 -5.55 -3.79
C VAL A 64 0.57 -4.65 -2.59
N TYR A 65 0.82 -5.26 -1.43
CA TYR A 65 1.24 -4.56 -0.22
C TYR A 65 2.70 -4.11 -0.34
N VAL A 66 2.96 -2.80 -0.33
CA VAL A 66 4.29 -2.22 -0.56
C VAL A 66 4.79 -1.48 0.69
N MET A 67 5.59 -2.18 1.50
CA MET A 67 6.25 -1.60 2.67
C MET A 67 7.49 -0.77 2.30
N GLY A 68 8.29 -1.26 1.35
CA GLY A 68 9.54 -0.58 0.95
C GLY A 68 9.30 0.81 0.37
N GLY A 69 8.22 0.95 -0.42
CA GLY A 69 7.77 2.23 -0.95
C GLY A 69 7.28 3.20 0.13
N ALA A 70 6.52 2.71 1.12
CA ALA A 70 6.09 3.52 2.27
C ALA A 70 7.30 4.08 3.06
N ILE A 71 8.31 3.22 3.34
CA ILE A 71 9.56 3.63 4.01
C ILE A 71 10.32 4.67 3.18
N ALA A 72 10.36 4.52 1.86
CA ALA A 72 10.99 5.49 0.98
C ALA A 72 10.24 6.83 0.97
N LEU A 73 8.91 6.80 0.85
CA LEU A 73 8.05 7.98 0.79
C LEU A 73 8.09 8.81 2.09
N ASN A 74 8.22 8.15 3.25
CA ASN A 74 8.38 8.81 4.56
C ASN A 74 9.65 9.69 4.66
N LYS A 75 10.57 9.62 3.70
CA LYS A 75 11.74 10.51 3.62
C LYS A 75 11.43 11.85 2.94
N PHE A 76 10.23 12.00 2.37
CA PHE A 76 9.80 13.14 1.55
C PHE A 76 8.51 13.75 2.12
N PRO A 77 8.55 14.39 3.31
CA PRO A 77 7.36 14.91 3.99
C PRO A 77 6.60 15.97 3.17
N GLU A 78 7.29 16.72 2.31
CA GLU A 78 6.68 17.66 1.37
C GLU A 78 5.78 16.98 0.35
N ILE A 79 6.18 15.80 -0.14
CA ILE A 79 5.37 15.00 -1.06
C ILE A 79 4.17 14.43 -0.31
N GLN A 80 4.38 13.90 0.91
CA GLN A 80 3.28 13.36 1.71
C GLN A 80 2.19 14.40 1.99
N LYS A 81 2.59 15.64 2.28
CA LYS A 81 1.65 16.75 2.46
C LYS A 81 0.86 17.06 1.19
N GLU A 82 1.52 17.02 0.03
CA GLU A 82 0.84 17.17 -1.27
C GLU A 82 -0.15 16.04 -1.54
N LEU A 83 0.17 14.81 -1.11
CA LEU A 83 -0.69 13.63 -1.19
C LEU A 83 -1.82 13.63 -0.13
N GLY A 84 -2.01 14.74 0.58
CA GLY A 84 -3.11 14.95 1.52
C GLY A 84 -2.89 14.41 2.92
N MET A 85 -1.66 14.02 3.28
CA MET A 85 -1.36 13.48 4.61
C MET A 85 -1.39 14.56 5.70
N ASP A 86 -2.11 14.27 6.78
CA ASP A 86 -2.16 15.11 7.98
C ASP A 86 -0.82 15.19 8.72
N GLU A 87 -0.58 16.32 9.39
CA GLU A 87 0.58 16.48 10.26
C GLU A 87 0.56 15.48 11.43
N GLY A 88 1.73 14.93 11.77
CA GLY A 88 1.88 13.93 12.84
C GLY A 88 1.58 12.48 12.40
N CYS A 89 1.22 12.28 11.14
CA CYS A 89 1.10 10.95 10.54
C CYS A 89 2.39 10.52 9.82
N GLU A 90 2.46 9.23 9.50
CA GLU A 90 3.39 8.63 8.56
C GLU A 90 2.68 7.61 7.68
N THR A 91 3.21 7.37 6.49
CA THR A 91 2.70 6.35 5.59
C THR A 91 3.15 4.97 6.08
N SER A 92 2.20 4.11 6.42
CA SER A 92 2.49 2.73 6.86
C SER A 92 2.41 1.73 5.70
N VAL A 93 1.52 1.96 4.73
CA VAL A 93 1.32 1.07 3.59
C VAL A 93 1.06 1.87 2.33
N LEU A 94 1.77 1.54 1.26
CA LEU A 94 1.32 1.83 -0.10
C LEU A 94 0.69 0.58 -0.68
N LEU A 95 -0.50 0.72 -1.24
CA LEU A 95 -1.26 -0.35 -1.85
C LEU A 95 -1.63 0.04 -3.28
N PRO A 96 -0.71 -0.12 -4.25
CA PRO A 96 -1.00 -0.04 -5.67
C PRO A 96 -2.01 -1.10 -6.11
N ILE A 97 -2.95 -0.69 -6.97
CA ILE A 97 -4.02 -1.53 -7.52
C ILE A 97 -4.20 -1.22 -9.01
N GLY A 98 -4.44 -2.25 -9.81
CA GLY A 98 -4.75 -2.08 -11.23
C GLY A 98 -5.20 -3.38 -11.89
N TYR A 99 -5.37 -3.35 -13.20
CA TYR A 99 -5.58 -4.58 -13.95
C TYR A 99 -4.27 -5.36 -14.05
N PRO A 100 -4.30 -6.69 -13.82
CA PRO A 100 -3.11 -7.51 -13.94
C PRO A 100 -2.58 -7.47 -15.39
N ALA A 101 -1.28 -7.25 -15.55
CA ALA A 101 -0.63 -7.27 -16.87
C ALA A 101 -0.59 -8.68 -17.50
N ASN A 102 -0.76 -9.73 -16.70
CA ASN A 102 -0.83 -11.11 -17.15
C ASN A 102 -1.77 -11.95 -16.26
N ASN A 103 -2.27 -13.05 -16.80
CA ASN A 103 -3.14 -13.99 -16.06
C ASN A 103 -2.32 -15.01 -15.27
N GLY A 104 -1.27 -14.55 -14.57
CA GLY A 104 -0.43 -15.42 -13.75
C GLY A 104 -1.26 -16.18 -12.71
N LYS A 105 -0.93 -17.46 -12.50
CA LYS A 105 -1.54 -18.23 -11.41
C LYS A 105 -0.91 -17.79 -10.08
N PRO A 106 -1.70 -17.54 -9.03
CA PRO A 106 -1.17 -17.33 -7.69
C PRO A 106 -0.26 -18.49 -7.27
N GLU A 107 0.80 -18.15 -6.54
CA GLU A 107 1.69 -19.15 -5.93
C GLU A 107 0.89 -19.98 -4.89
N ASP A 108 1.05 -21.30 -4.90
CA ASP A 108 0.51 -22.15 -3.84
C ASP A 108 1.29 -21.90 -2.53
N ARG A 109 0.62 -21.21 -1.60
CA ARG A 109 1.17 -20.88 -0.27
C ARG A 109 0.64 -21.77 0.84
N SER A 110 -0.07 -22.86 0.53
CA SER A 110 -0.65 -23.77 1.53
C SER A 110 0.36 -24.38 2.51
N LYS A 111 1.64 -24.44 2.12
CA LYS A 111 2.75 -24.97 2.93
C LYS A 111 3.70 -23.90 3.48
N ARG A 112 3.34 -22.61 3.37
CA ARG A 112 4.19 -21.49 3.80
C ARG A 112 4.44 -21.47 5.31
N TYR A 113 3.49 -21.92 6.10
CA TYR A 113 3.55 -21.87 7.56
C TYR A 113 3.70 -23.26 8.17
N LYS A 114 4.59 -23.39 9.16
CA LYS A 114 4.61 -24.56 10.04
C LYS A 114 3.48 -24.42 11.06
N VAL A 115 2.35 -25.06 10.79
CA VAL A 115 1.21 -25.11 11.72
C VAL A 115 1.49 -26.15 12.81
N VAL A 116 1.52 -25.72 14.07
CA VAL A 116 1.67 -26.60 15.23
C VAL A 116 0.37 -26.56 16.03
N ARG A 117 -0.30 -27.71 16.16
CA ARG A 117 -1.44 -27.90 17.06
C ARG A 117 -0.92 -28.61 18.32
N LYS A 118 -1.09 -27.98 19.48
CA LYS A 118 -0.81 -28.58 20.80
C LYS A 118 -2.12 -28.93 21.48
#